data_AF-A0A0F9W4C9-F1
#
_entry.id   AF-A0A0F9W4C9-F1
#
_cell.length_a   1.000
_cell.length_b   1.000
_cell.length_c   1.000
_cell.angle_alpha   90.00
_cell.angle_beta   90.00
_cell.angle_gamma   90.00
#
_symmetry.space_group_name_H-M   'P 1'
#
loop_
_entity.id
_entity.type
_entity.pdbx_description
1 polymer ?
#
loop_
_entity_poly.entity_id
_entity_poly.type
_entity_poly.pdbx_seq_one_letter_code
_entity_poly.pdbx_strand_id
1 'polypeptide(L)'
;MTTTLAVNRQELSRQIGDFWAGTTSGTGNGGGTTMIDDALKAKQNAWIGKDMYTLITESGDTSVDNERQISSLDNSSGTLSTLAHTAQIISGLDYEVHRLFTASDKRRALIAAARMAYPHIHEKIWDESMVSGNWLKDGSFEIWASSSALTYWTTTTSTITKTSTAGYLRHGTYSVKLSGSAGTVVQEWKAGTAENEDLRNLRGHSPTFSIQGWSDNATDLRISINDGTTQTYSGYHAGDSAWTQDNPRNDNMYVTQFIDWNATQVTFTIHYGASGTASYVDDARVIGPYQPRLFIETLGLAQEKPIQVEIEPWYYSTDEPWAIIFNSRIDTELGYLYLPSSVQRDRRLRIKGIGYLDFVDSSGDSATAWNSTININSPQTDILIARAILYLYTQMSMPNFSRNTRQDFQEMMGFWDGELRRRISKFGMEVQSIPVRFQ
;
A
#
# COMPACT_ATOMS: atom_id res chain seq x y z
N MET A 1 5.52 -8.56 1.65
CA MET A 1 6.92 -8.80 2.08
C MET A 1 7.67 -7.54 1.71
N THR A 2 8.11 -6.75 2.69
CA THR A 2 8.58 -5.37 2.51
C THR A 2 9.97 -5.18 3.10
N THR A 3 10.74 -4.25 2.54
CA THR A 3 11.98 -3.73 3.15
C THR A 3 11.87 -2.22 3.35
N THR A 4 12.67 -1.64 4.25
CA THR A 4 12.65 -0.20 4.55
C THR A 4 13.71 0.56 3.77
N LEU A 5 13.49 1.86 3.60
CA LEU A 5 14.47 2.78 3.03
C LEU A 5 15.78 2.76 3.82
N ALA A 6 15.72 2.68 5.16
CA ALA A 6 16.90 2.55 6.02
C ALA A 6 17.72 1.28 5.71
N VAL A 7 17.06 0.11 5.61
CA VAL A 7 17.74 -1.15 5.28
C VAL A 7 18.39 -1.08 3.90
N ASN A 8 17.69 -0.52 2.91
CA ASN A 8 18.23 -0.34 1.57
C ASN A 8 19.42 0.63 1.53
N ARG A 9 19.42 1.69 2.36
CA ARG A 9 20.58 2.60 2.51
C ARG A 9 21.77 1.87 3.10
N GLN A 10 21.59 1.05 4.13
CA GLN A 10 22.67 0.28 4.71
C GLN A 10 23.26 -0.68 3.67
N GLU A 11 22.42 -1.37 2.91
CA GLU A 11 22.88 -2.30 1.89
C GLU A 11 23.58 -1.59 0.73
N LEU A 12 23.05 -0.45 0.26
CA LEU A 12 23.75 0.41 -0.69
C LEU A 12 25.14 0.77 -0.18
N SER A 13 25.22 1.17 1.09
CA SER A 13 26.48 1.55 1.74
C SER A 13 27.48 0.40 1.79
N ARG A 14 27.00 -0.83 2.04
CA ARG A 14 27.85 -2.04 2.03
C ARG A 14 28.39 -2.30 0.63
N GLN A 15 27.55 -2.16 -0.39
CA GLN A 15 27.92 -2.46 -1.78
C GLN A 15 28.91 -1.44 -2.37
N ILE A 16 28.87 -0.18 -1.96
CA ILE A 16 29.89 0.81 -2.33
C ILE A 16 31.10 0.83 -1.37
N GLY A 17 31.11 -0.06 -0.36
CA GLY A 17 32.19 -0.19 0.60
C GLY A 17 32.34 1.01 1.53
N ASP A 18 31.27 1.76 1.80
CA ASP A 18 31.28 2.94 2.68
C ASP A 18 30.53 2.74 4.00
N PHE A 19 29.91 1.58 4.21
CA PHE A 19 29.16 1.26 5.42
C PHE A 19 30.04 1.19 6.67
N TRP A 20 29.65 1.95 7.69
CA TRP A 20 30.06 1.76 9.06
C TRP A 20 28.93 2.18 9.99
N ALA A 21 28.70 1.40 11.03
CA ALA A 21 27.75 1.65 12.08
C ALA A 21 28.41 1.39 13.43
N GLY A 22 27.94 2.08 14.46
CA GLY A 22 28.39 1.91 15.83
C GLY A 22 27.35 2.39 16.82
N THR A 23 27.66 2.21 18.09
CA THR A 23 26.83 2.64 19.22
C THR A 23 27.72 3.46 20.13
N THR A 24 27.30 4.68 20.49
CA THR A 24 28.14 5.57 21.31
C THR A 24 28.45 4.94 22.67
N SER A 25 29.73 4.96 23.06
CA SER A 25 30.20 4.41 24.34
C SER A 25 30.31 5.49 25.43
N GLY A 26 30.18 6.76 25.06
CA GLY A 26 30.34 7.88 25.98
C GLY A 26 29.46 9.07 25.60
N THR A 27 29.26 9.96 26.58
CA THR A 27 28.47 11.17 26.39
C THR A 27 29.34 12.26 25.76
N GLY A 28 28.91 12.77 24.60
CA GLY A 28 29.51 13.91 23.93
C GLY A 28 29.31 15.22 24.72
N ASN A 29 29.77 16.33 24.16
CA ASN A 29 29.61 17.63 24.82
C ASN A 29 28.14 18.10 24.80
N GLY A 30 27.79 18.98 25.73
CA GLY A 30 26.42 19.51 25.85
C GLY A 30 25.94 20.33 24.64
N GLY A 31 26.84 20.71 23.72
CA GLY A 31 26.51 21.42 22.49
C GLY A 31 26.19 20.51 21.30
N GLY A 32 26.26 19.19 21.47
CA GLY A 32 26.00 18.22 20.41
C GLY A 32 27.03 18.22 19.29
N THR A 33 28.23 18.81 19.49
CA THR A 33 29.28 18.89 18.47
C THR A 33 30.33 17.78 18.59
N THR A 34 30.13 16.85 19.53
CA THR A 34 30.99 15.66 19.65
C THR A 34 30.17 14.40 19.92
N MET A 35 30.70 13.27 19.48
CA MET A 35 30.22 11.92 19.76
C MET A 35 31.40 11.06 20.22
N ILE A 36 31.18 10.12 21.14
CA ILE A 36 32.26 9.28 21.68
C ILE A 36 31.92 7.81 21.47
N ASP A 37 32.77 7.11 20.73
CA ASP A 37 32.70 5.65 20.54
C ASP A 37 34.12 5.05 20.59
N ASP A 38 34.35 4.19 21.58
CA ASP A 38 35.60 3.46 21.79
C ASP A 38 35.99 2.60 20.57
N ALA A 39 35.03 2.11 19.78
CA ALA A 39 35.31 1.35 18.57
C ALA A 39 36.01 2.19 17.49
N LEU A 40 35.88 3.52 17.53
CA LEU A 40 36.59 4.41 16.61
C LEU A 40 38.09 4.49 16.88
N LYS A 41 38.55 4.12 18.08
CA LYS A 41 39.98 4.08 18.43
C LYS A 41 40.78 3.11 17.54
N ALA A 42 40.12 2.08 17.03
CA ALA A 42 40.72 1.08 16.16
C ALA A 42 40.87 1.56 14.69
N LYS A 43 40.32 2.72 14.33
CA LYS A 43 40.40 3.27 12.98
C LYS A 43 41.70 4.05 12.79
N GLN A 44 42.05 4.38 11.54
CA GLN A 44 43.17 5.28 11.25
C GLN A 44 42.66 6.73 11.22
N ASN A 45 43.50 7.73 11.58
CA ASN A 45 43.07 9.14 11.57
C ASN A 45 42.58 9.61 10.20
N ALA A 46 43.14 9.08 9.11
CA ALA A 46 42.73 9.42 7.75
C ALA A 46 41.45 8.69 7.30
N TRP A 47 40.91 7.78 8.11
CA TRP A 47 39.75 6.97 7.75
C TRP A 47 38.43 7.75 7.85
N ILE A 48 38.35 8.73 8.77
CA ILE A 48 37.22 9.66 8.90
C ILE A 48 37.75 11.09 8.79
N GLY A 49 37.14 11.91 7.93
CA GLY A 49 37.61 13.26 7.64
C GLY A 49 36.49 14.28 7.42
N LYS A 50 36.89 15.51 7.07
CA LYS A 50 36.02 16.70 7.00
C LYS A 50 34.85 16.62 6.01
N ASP A 51 34.93 15.72 5.02
CA ASP A 51 33.97 15.61 3.93
C ASP A 51 32.99 14.43 4.15
N MET A 52 32.99 13.85 5.35
CA MET A 52 32.15 12.72 5.74
C MET A 52 31.03 13.16 6.68
N TYR A 53 30.02 12.30 6.83
CA TYR A 53 28.81 12.62 7.59
C TYR A 53 28.49 11.54 8.61
N THR A 54 27.91 11.93 9.73
CA THR A 54 27.26 11.05 10.68
C THR A 54 25.76 11.10 10.46
N LEU A 55 25.07 9.99 10.74
CA LEU A 55 23.63 9.91 10.87
C LEU A 55 23.30 9.19 12.18
N ILE A 56 22.52 9.81 13.06
CA ILE A 56 21.99 9.13 14.23
C ILE A 56 20.79 8.28 13.81
N THR A 57 20.79 7.02 14.23
CA THR A 57 19.77 6.02 13.84
C THR A 57 19.00 5.45 15.03
N GLU A 58 19.33 5.85 16.25
CA GLU A 58 18.64 5.41 17.47
C GLU A 58 17.16 5.79 17.46
N SER A 59 16.27 4.80 17.59
CA SER A 59 14.84 5.05 17.59
C SER A 59 14.39 5.75 18.87
N GLY A 60 13.59 6.81 18.74
CA GLY A 60 13.06 7.55 19.89
C GLY A 60 14.00 8.62 20.44
N ASP A 61 15.23 8.75 19.93
CA ASP A 61 16.10 9.87 20.27
C ASP A 61 15.68 11.18 19.57
N THR A 62 15.93 12.31 20.23
CA THR A 62 15.63 13.65 19.67
C THR A 62 16.48 14.03 18.47
N SER A 63 17.64 13.41 18.32
CA SER A 63 18.53 13.57 17.18
C SER A 63 18.39 12.43 16.17
N VAL A 64 17.37 11.56 16.26
CA VAL A 64 17.11 10.55 15.22
C VAL A 64 17.02 11.20 13.84
N ASP A 65 17.60 10.53 12.84
CA ASP A 65 17.68 10.98 11.44
C ASP A 65 18.48 12.28 11.23
N ASN A 66 19.19 12.75 12.25
CA ASN A 66 19.98 13.97 12.19
C ASN A 66 21.34 13.71 11.56
N GLU A 67 21.47 14.13 10.29
CA GLU A 67 22.71 14.05 9.54
C GLU A 67 23.61 15.25 9.81
N ARG A 68 24.88 15.03 10.18
CA ARG A 68 25.85 16.11 10.45
C ARG A 68 27.22 15.84 9.85
N GLN A 69 27.80 16.90 9.27
CA GLN A 69 29.15 16.85 8.74
C GLN A 69 30.16 16.63 9.88
N ILE A 70 31.09 15.72 9.63
CA ILE A 70 32.21 15.41 10.51
C ILE A 70 33.32 16.40 10.22
N SER A 71 33.95 16.96 11.24
CA SER A 71 35.14 17.81 11.10
C SER A 71 36.43 17.03 11.31
N SER A 72 36.45 16.11 12.28
CA SER A 72 37.62 15.29 12.59
C SER A 72 37.28 14.06 13.44
N LEU A 73 38.23 13.13 13.50
CA LEU A 73 38.26 12.03 14.46
C LEU A 73 39.53 12.14 15.33
N ASP A 74 39.37 12.08 16.64
CA ASP A 74 40.47 11.82 17.58
C ASP A 74 40.46 10.34 17.98
N ASN A 75 41.35 9.57 17.35
CA ASN A 75 41.46 8.13 17.54
C ASN A 75 42.01 7.75 18.91
N SER A 76 42.63 8.67 19.67
CA SER A 76 43.10 8.35 21.02
C SER A 76 41.94 8.25 22.00
N SER A 77 40.96 9.15 21.85
CA SER A 77 39.77 9.20 22.69
C SER A 77 38.56 8.49 22.08
N GLY A 78 38.54 8.21 20.78
CA GLY A 78 37.34 7.76 20.07
C GLY A 78 36.33 8.89 19.85
N THR A 79 36.77 10.16 19.95
CA THR A 79 35.89 11.32 19.84
C THR A 79 35.78 11.76 18.40
N LEU A 80 34.56 11.78 17.89
CA LEU A 80 34.21 12.28 16.57
C LEU A 80 33.65 13.69 16.73
N SER A 81 34.28 14.67 16.08
CA SER A 81 33.82 16.07 16.10
C SER A 81 32.91 16.33 14.92
N THR A 82 31.73 16.91 15.16
CA THR A 82 30.69 17.14 14.16
C THR A 82 30.15 18.57 14.22
N LEU A 83 29.43 18.99 13.18
CA LEU A 83 28.47 20.07 13.33
C LEU A 83 27.40 19.68 14.35
N ALA A 84 26.90 20.66 15.11
CA ALA A 84 26.01 20.42 16.23
C ALA A 84 24.75 19.62 15.83
N HIS A 85 24.54 18.48 16.47
CA HIS A 85 23.26 17.77 16.44
C HIS A 85 22.17 18.57 17.16
N THR A 86 20.91 18.15 17.00
CA THR A 86 19.75 18.82 17.64
C THR A 86 19.83 18.78 19.17
N ALA A 87 20.48 17.76 19.72
CA ALA A 87 20.72 17.60 21.16
C ALA A 87 22.13 17.04 21.44
N GLN A 88 22.49 16.97 22.71
CA GLN A 88 23.69 16.26 23.16
C GLN A 88 23.59 14.77 22.81
N ILE A 89 24.64 14.24 22.18
CA ILE A 89 24.73 12.81 21.88
C ILE A 89 25.19 12.07 23.13
N ILE A 90 24.29 11.32 23.75
CA ILE A 90 24.55 10.54 24.96
C ILE A 90 25.15 9.17 24.62
N SER A 91 25.54 8.41 25.64
CA SER A 91 25.96 7.02 25.49
C SER A 91 24.79 6.11 25.13
N GLY A 92 25.04 5.09 24.32
CA GLY A 92 24.06 4.08 23.93
C GLY A 92 23.21 4.43 22.71
N LEU A 93 23.59 5.47 21.94
CA LEU A 93 22.88 5.85 20.71
C LEU A 93 23.52 5.15 19.50
N ASP A 94 22.69 4.46 18.71
CA ASP A 94 23.10 3.93 17.41
C ASP A 94 23.29 5.03 16.37
N TYR A 95 24.34 4.87 15.56
CA TYR A 95 24.67 5.81 14.50
C TYR A 95 25.46 5.15 13.37
N GLU A 96 25.58 5.89 12.27
CA GLU A 96 26.31 5.47 11.08
C GLU A 96 27.23 6.58 10.57
N VAL A 97 28.30 6.16 9.89
CA VAL A 97 29.25 7.07 9.23
C VAL A 97 29.19 6.86 7.72
N HIS A 98 29.02 7.96 7.02
CA HIS A 98 28.81 8.08 5.59
C HIS A 98 30.04 8.74 4.95
N ARG A 99 30.89 7.93 4.29
CA ARG A 99 32.22 8.36 3.84
C ARG A 99 32.26 8.84 2.39
N LEU A 100 31.47 8.24 1.50
CA LEU A 100 31.48 8.58 0.07
C LEU A 100 30.32 9.50 -0.29
N PHE A 101 29.13 9.19 0.22
CA PHE A 101 27.92 9.98 -0.03
C PHE A 101 27.13 10.15 1.26
N THR A 102 26.52 11.32 1.41
CA THR A 102 25.61 11.62 2.52
C THR A 102 24.46 10.61 2.55
N ALA A 103 23.91 10.34 3.73
CA ALA A 103 22.67 9.58 3.86
C ALA A 103 21.55 10.24 3.05
N SER A 104 21.47 11.57 3.03
CA SER A 104 20.46 12.29 2.25
C SER A 104 20.57 12.05 0.74
N ASP A 105 21.78 11.99 0.18
CA ASP A 105 21.98 11.70 -1.24
C ASP A 105 21.60 10.26 -1.56
N LYS A 106 21.98 9.31 -0.69
CA LYS A 106 21.59 7.90 -0.81
C LYS A 106 20.07 7.73 -0.78
N ARG A 107 19.36 8.46 0.09
CA ARG A 107 17.89 8.50 0.12
C ARG A 107 17.32 8.92 -1.22
N ARG A 108 17.75 10.08 -1.74
CA ARG A 108 17.24 10.59 -3.02
C ARG A 108 17.50 9.60 -4.15
N ALA A 109 18.67 8.98 -4.16
CA ALA A 109 19.04 7.98 -5.16
C ALA A 109 18.20 6.71 -5.08
N LEU A 110 17.91 6.20 -3.89
CA LEU A 110 17.04 5.04 -3.71
C LEU A 110 15.60 5.31 -4.18
N ILE A 111 15.06 6.48 -3.83
CA ILE A 111 13.71 6.90 -4.26
C ILE A 111 13.66 7.06 -5.79
N ALA A 112 14.66 7.73 -6.38
CA ALA A 112 14.74 7.86 -7.83
C ALA A 112 14.91 6.50 -8.51
N ALA A 113 15.73 5.61 -7.95
CA ALA A 113 15.96 4.27 -8.46
C ALA A 113 14.68 3.42 -8.45
N ALA A 114 13.85 3.49 -7.42
CA ALA A 114 12.59 2.75 -7.36
C ALA A 114 11.71 3.06 -8.58
N ARG A 115 11.59 4.35 -8.92
CA ARG A 115 10.83 4.82 -10.08
C ARG A 115 11.48 4.47 -11.42
N MET A 116 12.81 4.53 -11.49
CA MET A 116 13.59 4.29 -12.71
C MET A 116 13.86 2.82 -13.02
N ALA A 117 13.54 1.91 -12.09
CA ALA A 117 13.81 0.49 -12.23
C ALA A 117 12.69 -0.27 -12.95
N TYR A 118 11.52 0.36 -13.14
CA TYR A 118 10.47 -0.13 -14.03
C TYR A 118 11.00 -0.23 -15.49
N PRO A 119 10.66 -1.30 -16.24
CA PRO A 119 9.80 -2.43 -15.87
C PRO A 119 10.52 -3.63 -15.22
N HIS A 120 11.85 -3.54 -15.05
CA HIS A 120 12.70 -4.68 -14.66
C HIS A 120 12.47 -5.17 -13.23
N ILE A 121 12.07 -4.27 -12.33
CA ILE A 121 11.47 -4.62 -11.04
C ILE A 121 10.22 -3.75 -10.86
N HIS A 122 9.22 -4.32 -10.22
CA HIS A 122 7.91 -3.70 -10.07
C HIS A 122 7.18 -4.26 -8.86
N GLU A 123 6.12 -3.59 -8.42
CA GLU A 123 5.24 -4.14 -7.42
C GLU A 123 4.35 -5.21 -8.05
N LYS A 124 4.19 -6.36 -7.41
CA LYS A 124 3.19 -7.36 -7.85
C LYS A 124 1.88 -7.01 -7.20
N ILE A 125 0.91 -6.60 -8.02
CA ILE A 125 -0.45 -6.36 -7.55
C ILE A 125 -1.21 -7.67 -7.59
N TRP A 126 -1.78 -8.00 -6.44
CA TRP A 126 -2.66 -9.13 -6.24
C TRP A 126 -3.86 -8.63 -5.44
N ASP A 127 -4.97 -8.39 -6.13
CA ASP A 127 -6.22 -7.96 -5.51
C ASP A 127 -7.27 -9.06 -5.60
N GLU A 128 -7.87 -9.37 -4.47
CA GLU A 128 -9.01 -10.29 -4.37
C GLU A 128 -10.27 -9.58 -3.87
N SER A 129 -10.23 -8.24 -3.72
CA SER A 129 -11.27 -7.45 -3.09
C SER A 129 -12.58 -7.40 -3.89
N MET A 130 -12.54 -7.75 -5.18
CA MET A 130 -13.66 -7.58 -6.10
C MET A 130 -14.54 -8.83 -6.25
N VAL A 131 -15.83 -8.60 -6.51
CA VAL A 131 -16.82 -9.66 -6.75
C VAL A 131 -17.47 -9.46 -8.12
N SER A 132 -17.54 -10.52 -8.91
CA SER A 132 -18.17 -10.52 -10.22
C SER A 132 -19.65 -10.16 -10.12
N GLY A 133 -20.12 -9.26 -10.97
CA GLY A 133 -21.53 -8.86 -10.94
C GLY A 133 -21.91 -7.87 -9.83
N ASN A 134 -20.98 -7.46 -8.97
CA ASN A 134 -21.26 -6.51 -7.89
C ASN A 134 -21.38 -5.09 -8.44
N TRP A 135 -22.54 -4.46 -8.22
CA TRP A 135 -22.82 -3.10 -8.66
C TRP A 135 -22.28 -2.02 -7.72
N LEU A 136 -21.82 -2.41 -6.53
CA LEU A 136 -21.25 -1.49 -5.56
C LEU A 136 -19.77 -1.22 -5.85
N LYS A 137 -19.36 0.03 -5.67
CA LYS A 137 -17.95 0.39 -5.55
C LYS A 137 -17.47 0.04 -4.15
N ASP A 138 -16.30 -0.60 -4.05
CA ASP A 138 -15.67 -0.96 -2.78
C ASP A 138 -16.64 -1.66 -1.80
N GLY A 139 -17.36 -2.67 -2.28
CA GLY A 139 -18.23 -3.47 -1.43
C GLY A 139 -17.48 -4.25 -0.35
N SER A 140 -16.20 -4.53 -0.57
CA SER A 140 -15.29 -5.17 0.38
C SER A 140 -14.73 -4.22 1.44
N PHE A 141 -14.98 -2.92 1.34
CA PHE A 141 -14.51 -1.91 2.30
C PHE A 141 -12.98 -1.89 2.50
N GLU A 142 -12.25 -2.00 1.41
CA GLU A 142 -10.79 -1.92 1.41
C GLU A 142 -10.30 -0.47 1.21
N ILE A 143 -11.15 0.41 0.68
CA ILE A 143 -10.77 1.76 0.24
C ILE A 143 -11.29 2.83 1.21
N TRP A 144 -10.36 3.41 1.95
CA TRP A 144 -10.62 4.37 3.01
C TRP A 144 -9.92 5.70 2.74
N ALA A 145 -10.64 6.81 2.91
CA ALA A 145 -10.07 8.15 2.86
C ALA A 145 -9.30 8.50 4.16
N SER A 146 -9.63 7.82 5.26
CA SER A 146 -8.90 7.88 6.54
C SER A 146 -9.29 6.68 7.41
N SER A 147 -8.70 6.52 8.60
CA SER A 147 -9.08 5.47 9.55
C SER A 147 -10.55 5.53 10.04
N SER A 148 -11.26 6.63 9.74
CA SER A 148 -12.65 6.85 10.14
C SER A 148 -13.55 7.34 9.00
N ALA A 149 -13.13 7.18 7.73
CA ALA A 149 -13.92 7.60 6.59
C ALA A 149 -13.71 6.66 5.39
N LEU A 150 -14.80 6.13 4.84
CA LEU A 150 -14.83 5.36 3.60
C LEU A 150 -14.77 6.29 2.39
N THR A 151 -14.16 5.84 1.29
CA THR A 151 -14.02 6.66 0.07
C THR A 151 -15.29 6.69 -0.78
N TYR A 152 -15.96 5.54 -0.94
CA TYR A 152 -17.12 5.39 -1.83
C TYR A 152 -18.46 5.18 -1.10
N TRP A 153 -18.45 5.27 0.23
CA TRP A 153 -19.61 5.06 1.07
C TRP A 153 -19.79 6.23 2.02
N THR A 154 -21.02 6.71 2.13
CA THR A 154 -21.40 7.81 3.01
C THR A 154 -21.87 7.25 4.34
N THR A 155 -21.30 7.74 5.44
CA THR A 155 -21.74 7.38 6.79
C THR A 155 -22.58 8.50 7.40
N THR A 156 -23.69 8.15 8.05
CA THR A 156 -24.56 9.11 8.76
C THR A 156 -24.72 8.69 10.21
N THR A 157 -24.42 9.60 11.14
CA THR A 157 -24.61 9.48 12.61
C THR A 157 -23.75 8.43 13.33
N SER A 158 -23.61 7.21 12.79
CA SER A 158 -22.78 6.15 13.39
C SER A 158 -21.30 6.47 13.28
N THR A 159 -20.52 6.04 14.27
CA THR A 159 -19.06 6.08 14.20
C THR A 159 -18.56 4.86 13.45
N ILE A 160 -17.80 5.09 12.37
CA ILE A 160 -17.09 4.03 11.65
C ILE A 160 -15.61 4.03 11.98
N THR A 161 -14.99 2.85 12.02
CA THR A 161 -13.55 2.70 12.18
C THR A 161 -13.03 1.59 11.30
N LYS A 162 -11.95 1.88 10.57
CA LYS A 162 -11.19 0.91 9.80
C LYS A 162 -10.59 -0.13 10.73
N THR A 163 -10.99 -1.39 10.57
CA THR A 163 -10.52 -2.50 11.42
C THR A 163 -9.69 -3.45 10.60
N SER A 164 -8.56 -3.92 11.14
CA SER A 164 -7.71 -5.01 10.60
C SER A 164 -7.54 -6.15 11.61
N THR A 165 -8.40 -6.21 12.63
CA THR A 165 -8.30 -7.18 13.73
C THR A 165 -8.78 -8.56 13.29
N ALA A 166 -7.93 -9.57 13.44
CA ALA A 166 -8.27 -10.97 13.14
C ALA A 166 -9.54 -11.41 13.86
N GLY A 167 -10.44 -12.10 13.15
CA GLY A 167 -11.78 -12.48 13.63
C GLY A 167 -12.87 -11.44 13.31
N TYR A 168 -12.51 -10.17 13.10
CA TYR A 168 -13.42 -9.11 12.69
C TYR A 168 -13.22 -8.68 11.23
N LEU A 169 -12.71 -9.59 10.39
CA LEU A 169 -12.58 -9.42 8.94
C LEU A 169 -13.18 -10.67 8.28
N ARG A 170 -13.96 -10.49 7.22
CA ARG A 170 -14.45 -11.61 6.40
C ARG A 170 -13.72 -11.67 5.06
N HIS A 171 -13.26 -10.52 4.58
CA HIS A 171 -12.61 -10.38 3.30
C HIS A 171 -11.45 -9.38 3.37
N GLY A 172 -10.52 -9.54 2.42
CA GLY A 172 -9.34 -8.71 2.24
C GLY A 172 -8.60 -8.34 3.53
N THR A 173 -8.30 -7.05 3.70
CA THR A 173 -7.46 -6.54 4.80
C THR A 173 -8.27 -5.81 5.85
N TYR A 174 -9.40 -5.22 5.46
CA TYR A 174 -10.15 -4.31 6.30
C TYR A 174 -11.64 -4.58 6.30
N SER A 175 -12.28 -4.28 7.44
CA SER A 175 -13.73 -4.24 7.56
C SER A 175 -14.17 -2.92 8.21
N VAL A 176 -15.48 -2.66 8.15
CA VAL A 176 -16.07 -1.49 8.82
C VAL A 176 -16.56 -1.90 10.20
N LYS A 177 -15.96 -1.32 11.24
CA LYS A 177 -16.53 -1.35 12.59
C LYS A 177 -17.54 -0.23 12.74
N LEU A 178 -18.78 -0.58 13.05
CA LEU A 178 -19.89 0.32 13.37
C LEU A 178 -20.06 0.41 14.89
N SER A 179 -20.13 1.62 15.42
CA SER A 179 -20.29 1.86 16.86
C SER A 179 -20.90 3.24 17.16
N GLY A 180 -21.15 3.51 18.44
CA GLY A 180 -21.69 4.79 18.90
C GLY A 180 -23.19 4.88 18.68
N SER A 181 -23.64 5.94 18.03
CA SER A 181 -25.07 6.23 17.81
C SER A 181 -25.64 5.43 16.64
N ALA A 182 -26.97 5.22 16.66
CA ALA A 182 -27.67 4.57 15.56
C ALA A 182 -27.51 5.40 14.29
N GLY A 183 -27.23 4.73 13.18
CA GLY A 183 -26.80 5.41 11.96
C GLY A 183 -26.77 4.48 10.76
N THR A 184 -26.19 4.97 9.66
CA THR A 184 -26.18 4.25 8.39
C THR A 184 -24.88 4.38 7.64
N VAL A 185 -24.57 3.36 6.83
CA VAL A 185 -23.54 3.39 5.79
C VAL A 185 -24.24 3.15 4.45
N VAL A 186 -24.02 4.05 3.49
CA VAL A 186 -24.85 4.16 2.29
C VAL A 186 -24.00 4.30 1.03
N GLN A 187 -24.41 3.59 -0.03
CA GLN A 187 -24.04 3.94 -1.39
C GLN A 187 -25.31 4.17 -2.20
N GLU A 188 -25.36 5.30 -2.90
CA GLU A 188 -26.56 5.73 -3.61
C GLU A 188 -26.26 6.39 -4.94
N TRP A 189 -27.24 6.34 -5.82
CA TRP A 189 -27.38 7.21 -6.98
C TRP A 189 -28.62 8.08 -6.80
N LYS A 190 -28.52 9.36 -7.17
CA LYS A 190 -29.65 10.30 -7.22
C LYS A 190 -29.70 10.97 -8.60
N ALA A 191 -30.91 11.19 -9.11
CA ALA A 191 -31.09 11.91 -10.36
C ALA A 191 -30.49 13.33 -10.26
N GLY A 192 -29.62 13.69 -11.21
CA GLY A 192 -28.94 14.97 -11.25
C GLY A 192 -27.58 15.01 -10.54
N THR A 193 -27.11 13.90 -9.97
CA THR A 193 -25.74 13.77 -9.42
C THR A 193 -24.88 12.86 -10.30
N ALA A 194 -23.58 13.16 -10.41
CA ALA A 194 -22.61 12.34 -11.14
C ALA A 194 -22.11 11.11 -10.32
N GLU A 195 -22.49 11.01 -9.05
CA GLU A 195 -22.06 9.92 -8.16
C GLU A 195 -22.83 8.63 -8.45
N ASN A 196 -22.09 7.52 -8.52
CA ASN A 196 -22.60 6.15 -8.73
C ASN A 196 -23.65 6.00 -9.84
N GLU A 197 -23.50 6.72 -10.95
CA GLU A 197 -24.47 6.71 -12.08
C GLU A 197 -24.82 5.30 -12.58
N ASP A 198 -23.95 4.31 -12.39
CA ASP A 198 -24.22 2.93 -12.76
C ASP A 198 -25.42 2.33 -12.05
N LEU A 199 -25.70 2.71 -10.80
CA LEU A 199 -26.84 2.17 -10.05
C LEU A 199 -28.18 2.56 -10.70
N ARG A 200 -28.23 3.64 -11.48
CA ARG A 200 -29.39 4.02 -12.31
C ARG A 200 -29.83 2.91 -13.27
N ASN A 201 -28.90 2.06 -13.71
CA ASN A 201 -29.18 1.00 -14.67
C ASN A 201 -29.87 -0.22 -14.02
N LEU A 202 -30.08 -0.19 -12.69
CA LEU A 202 -30.87 -1.19 -11.98
C LEU A 202 -32.38 -0.94 -12.04
N ARG A 203 -32.81 0.21 -12.60
CA ARG A 203 -34.23 0.55 -12.79
C ARG A 203 -34.93 -0.46 -13.71
N GLY A 204 -36.16 -0.83 -13.35
CA GLY A 204 -36.93 -1.87 -14.06
C GLY A 204 -36.52 -3.30 -13.71
N HIS A 205 -35.68 -3.49 -12.70
CA HIS A 205 -35.14 -4.80 -12.33
C HIS A 205 -35.21 -5.05 -10.82
N SER A 206 -34.93 -6.29 -10.42
CA SER A 206 -34.97 -6.72 -9.02
C SER A 206 -33.59 -7.16 -8.52
N PRO A 207 -32.69 -6.22 -8.20
CA PRO A 207 -31.39 -6.58 -7.62
C PRO A 207 -31.55 -7.19 -6.23
N THR A 208 -30.56 -7.99 -5.85
CA THR A 208 -30.41 -8.49 -4.48
C THR A 208 -29.23 -7.80 -3.83
N PHE A 209 -29.46 -7.16 -2.68
CA PHE A 209 -28.42 -6.61 -1.83
C PHE A 209 -28.15 -7.57 -0.68
N SER A 210 -26.89 -7.89 -0.42
CA SER A 210 -26.46 -8.72 0.71
C SER A 210 -25.16 -8.19 1.29
N ILE A 211 -24.89 -8.50 2.56
CA ILE A 211 -23.61 -8.18 3.20
C ILE A 211 -23.14 -9.35 4.06
N GLN A 212 -21.85 -9.40 4.36
CA GLN A 212 -21.33 -10.14 5.49
C GLN A 212 -21.43 -9.25 6.73
N GLY A 213 -22.08 -9.73 7.78
CA GLY A 213 -22.29 -8.98 9.02
C GLY A 213 -21.85 -9.77 10.24
N TRP A 214 -21.31 -9.08 11.24
CA TRP A 214 -21.00 -9.62 12.55
C TRP A 214 -21.62 -8.71 13.62
N SER A 215 -22.36 -9.28 14.56
CA SER A 215 -22.95 -8.51 15.66
C SER A 215 -23.21 -9.37 16.88
N ASP A 216 -22.98 -8.81 18.06
CA ASP A 216 -23.39 -9.39 19.36
C ASP A 216 -24.88 -9.20 19.66
N ASN A 217 -25.57 -8.34 18.92
CA ASN A 217 -26.95 -7.96 19.19
C ASN A 217 -27.86 -8.15 17.98
N ALA A 218 -29.02 -8.76 18.21
CA ALA A 218 -29.94 -9.22 17.18
C ALA A 218 -30.75 -8.10 16.50
N THR A 219 -30.58 -6.86 16.94
CA THR A 219 -31.30 -5.68 16.41
C THR A 219 -30.34 -4.61 15.86
N ASP A 220 -29.05 -4.92 15.84
CA ASP A 220 -28.03 -3.91 15.58
C ASP A 220 -27.68 -3.76 14.12
N LEU A 221 -27.82 -4.81 13.32
CA LEU A 221 -27.53 -4.77 11.90
C LEU A 221 -28.73 -5.25 11.09
N ARG A 222 -29.03 -4.49 10.03
CA ARG A 222 -29.90 -4.90 8.93
C ARG A 222 -29.56 -4.08 7.69
N ILE A 223 -30.07 -4.49 6.54
CA ILE A 223 -29.87 -3.77 5.28
C ILE A 223 -31.19 -3.39 4.62
N SER A 224 -31.15 -2.44 3.69
CA SER A 224 -32.32 -2.08 2.89
C SER A 224 -31.96 -1.62 1.48
N ILE A 225 -32.92 -1.77 0.57
CA ILE A 225 -32.94 -1.10 -0.74
C ILE A 225 -34.00 -0.01 -0.69
N ASN A 226 -33.75 1.14 -1.30
CA ASN A 226 -34.72 2.23 -1.47
C ASN A 226 -34.63 2.80 -2.90
N ASP A 227 -35.76 2.93 -3.58
CA ASP A 227 -35.86 3.44 -4.95
C ASP A 227 -36.41 4.88 -5.06
N GLY A 228 -36.55 5.58 -3.93
CA GLY A 228 -37.14 6.92 -3.85
C GLY A 228 -38.60 6.93 -3.42
N THR A 229 -39.29 5.81 -3.55
CA THR A 229 -40.70 5.69 -3.19
C THR A 229 -40.91 4.59 -2.18
N THR A 230 -40.25 3.45 -2.38
CA THR A 230 -40.39 2.25 -1.57
C THR A 230 -39.07 1.87 -0.97
N GLN A 231 -39.10 1.46 0.30
CA GLN A 231 -37.95 0.93 1.01
C GLN A 231 -38.25 -0.47 1.52
N THR A 232 -37.43 -1.44 1.13
CA THR A 232 -37.54 -2.83 1.56
C THR A 232 -36.36 -3.15 2.48
N TYR A 233 -36.64 -3.72 3.64
CA TYR A 233 -35.63 -4.12 4.62
C TYR A 233 -35.40 -5.62 4.57
N SER A 234 -34.17 -6.02 4.91
CA SER A 234 -33.87 -7.39 5.32
C SER A 234 -34.41 -7.68 6.72
N GLY A 235 -34.29 -8.93 7.17
CA GLY A 235 -34.34 -9.22 8.61
C GLY A 235 -33.12 -8.61 9.32
N TYR A 236 -33.17 -8.57 10.65
CA TYR A 236 -32.00 -8.22 11.43
C TYR A 236 -31.03 -9.41 11.55
N HIS A 237 -29.75 -9.10 11.78
CA HIS A 237 -28.73 -10.08 12.16
C HIS A 237 -29.16 -10.87 13.40
N ALA A 238 -28.70 -12.13 13.55
CA ALA A 238 -29.11 -12.99 14.66
C ALA A 238 -28.54 -12.57 16.03
N GLY A 239 -27.45 -11.80 16.04
CA GLY A 239 -26.81 -11.32 17.27
C GLY A 239 -26.06 -12.40 18.04
N ASP A 240 -25.46 -13.33 17.32
CA ASP A 240 -24.84 -14.55 17.85
C ASP A 240 -23.30 -14.44 17.93
N SER A 241 -22.76 -13.23 17.86
CA SER A 241 -21.32 -12.96 17.91
C SER A 241 -20.53 -13.70 16.82
N ALA A 242 -21.18 -13.95 15.68
CA ALA A 242 -20.59 -14.62 14.53
C ALA A 242 -20.76 -13.78 13.27
N TRP A 243 -19.92 -14.06 12.28
CA TRP A 243 -20.17 -13.61 10.92
C TRP A 243 -21.36 -14.38 10.37
N THR A 244 -22.17 -13.73 9.54
CA THR A 244 -23.09 -14.41 8.65
C THR A 244 -22.38 -15.55 7.91
N GLN A 245 -23.10 -16.62 7.66
CA GLN A 245 -22.65 -17.77 6.88
C GLN A 245 -22.30 -17.35 5.45
N ASP A 246 -21.60 -18.24 4.75
CA ASP A 246 -21.13 -18.02 3.37
C ASP A 246 -22.25 -17.63 2.39
N ASN A 247 -23.48 -18.05 2.68
CA ASN A 247 -24.67 -17.56 2.01
C ASN A 247 -25.44 -16.61 2.94
N PRO A 248 -25.38 -15.28 2.72
CA PRO A 248 -26.10 -14.29 3.53
C PRO A 248 -27.63 -14.50 3.57
N ARG A 249 -28.16 -15.33 2.67
CA ARG A 249 -29.58 -15.73 2.67
C ARG A 249 -29.96 -16.59 3.86
N ASN A 250 -29.01 -17.26 4.49
CA ASN A 250 -29.27 -18.11 5.65
C ASN A 250 -29.49 -17.28 6.93
N ASP A 251 -28.87 -16.10 7.04
CA ASP A 251 -28.87 -15.28 8.26
C ASP A 251 -29.62 -13.95 8.09
N ASN A 252 -30.56 -13.91 7.14
CA ASN A 252 -31.42 -12.75 6.86
C ASN A 252 -30.67 -11.46 6.50
N MET A 253 -29.39 -11.52 6.13
CA MET A 253 -28.59 -10.36 5.70
C MET A 253 -28.61 -10.20 4.18
N TYR A 254 -29.81 -10.31 3.62
CA TYR A 254 -30.10 -10.07 2.21
C TYR A 254 -31.48 -9.44 2.03
N VAL A 255 -31.66 -8.71 0.94
CA VAL A 255 -32.96 -8.15 0.54
C VAL A 255 -33.03 -8.05 -0.98
N THR A 256 -34.22 -8.29 -1.53
CA THR A 256 -34.51 -8.12 -2.95
C THR A 256 -35.67 -7.15 -3.10
N GLN A 257 -35.55 -6.19 -4.01
CA GLN A 257 -36.60 -5.20 -4.29
C GLN A 257 -36.66 -4.92 -5.79
N PHE A 258 -37.87 -4.81 -6.34
CA PHE A 258 -38.06 -4.24 -7.68
C PHE A 258 -37.84 -2.73 -7.61
N ILE A 259 -36.93 -2.22 -8.43
CA ILE A 259 -36.66 -0.78 -8.57
C ILE A 259 -37.54 -0.24 -9.69
N ASP A 260 -38.34 0.78 -9.40
CA ASP A 260 -39.22 1.38 -10.40
C ASP A 260 -38.46 1.85 -11.67
N TRP A 261 -39.12 1.73 -12.83
CA TRP A 261 -38.58 2.15 -14.12
C TRP A 261 -38.17 3.64 -14.14
N ASN A 262 -38.85 4.46 -13.35
CA ASN A 262 -38.65 5.90 -13.23
C ASN A 262 -38.11 6.31 -11.85
N ALA A 263 -37.48 5.39 -11.11
CA ALA A 263 -36.85 5.71 -9.83
C ALA A 263 -35.91 6.92 -9.99
N THR A 264 -36.05 7.88 -9.08
CA THR A 264 -35.23 9.09 -9.01
C THR A 264 -34.01 8.91 -8.12
N GLN A 265 -33.97 7.83 -7.35
CA GLN A 265 -32.80 7.40 -6.59
C GLN A 265 -32.74 5.88 -6.53
N VAL A 266 -31.55 5.35 -6.29
CA VAL A 266 -31.34 3.93 -5.94
C VAL A 266 -30.32 3.92 -4.81
N THR A 267 -30.75 3.48 -3.64
CA THR A 267 -29.97 3.57 -2.40
C THR A 267 -29.86 2.19 -1.76
N PHE A 268 -28.64 1.79 -1.45
CA PHE A 268 -28.33 0.60 -0.66
C PHE A 268 -27.81 1.04 0.70
N THR A 269 -28.44 0.56 1.77
CA THR A 269 -28.16 1.05 3.12
C THR A 269 -27.88 -0.10 4.08
N ILE A 270 -26.80 0.03 4.83
CA ILE A 270 -26.50 -0.74 6.03
C ILE A 270 -26.94 0.09 7.23
N HIS A 271 -27.81 -0.46 8.08
CA HIS A 271 -28.34 0.21 9.26
C HIS A 271 -27.65 -0.33 10.52
N TYR A 272 -27.22 0.58 11.38
CA TYR A 272 -26.72 0.29 12.72
C TYR A 272 -27.71 0.78 13.79
N GLY A 273 -28.14 -0.12 14.69
CA GLY A 273 -29.18 0.11 15.69
C GLY A 273 -28.73 0.71 17.02
N ALA A 274 -27.42 0.76 17.29
CA ALA A 274 -26.82 1.21 18.55
C ALA A 274 -27.34 0.52 19.83
N SER A 275 -26.91 -0.72 20.08
CA SER A 275 -27.14 -1.43 21.35
C SER A 275 -26.02 -1.30 22.39
N GLY A 276 -25.00 -0.47 22.13
CA GLY A 276 -23.85 -0.30 23.04
C GLY A 276 -22.68 -1.26 22.79
N THR A 277 -22.83 -2.22 21.86
CA THR A 277 -21.72 -3.03 21.32
C THR A 277 -21.41 -2.63 19.89
N ALA A 278 -20.18 -2.88 19.45
CA ALA A 278 -19.83 -2.67 18.05
C ALA A 278 -20.39 -3.80 17.17
N SER A 279 -20.66 -3.50 15.92
CA SER A 279 -20.90 -4.50 14.88
C SER A 279 -19.89 -4.31 13.76
N TYR A 280 -19.65 -5.36 12.97
CA TYR A 280 -18.71 -5.30 11.86
C TYR A 280 -19.42 -5.68 10.57
N VAL A 281 -19.10 -5.01 9.48
CA VAL A 281 -19.65 -5.33 8.16
C VAL A 281 -18.54 -5.39 7.12
N ASP A 282 -18.73 -6.31 6.18
CA ASP A 282 -17.79 -6.64 5.13
C ASP A 282 -18.55 -7.15 3.89
N ASP A 283 -17.87 -7.22 2.74
CA ASP A 283 -18.31 -7.94 1.55
C ASP A 283 -19.77 -7.64 1.13
N ALA A 284 -20.08 -6.35 1.03
CA ALA A 284 -21.34 -5.83 0.55
C ALA A 284 -21.48 -6.06 -0.97
N ARG A 285 -22.57 -6.70 -1.37
CA ARG A 285 -22.82 -7.14 -2.74
C ARG A 285 -24.21 -6.75 -3.21
N VAL A 286 -24.28 -6.07 -4.35
CA VAL A 286 -25.52 -5.89 -5.11
C VAL A 286 -25.41 -6.68 -6.38
N ILE A 287 -26.23 -7.72 -6.51
CA ILE A 287 -26.28 -8.58 -7.70
C ILE A 287 -27.54 -8.26 -8.50
N GLY A 288 -27.32 -7.68 -9.68
CA GLY A 288 -28.36 -7.23 -10.60
C GLY A 288 -28.56 -8.16 -11.81
N PRO A 289 -29.42 -7.77 -12.76
CA PRO A 289 -29.81 -8.57 -13.93
C PRO A 289 -28.67 -8.81 -14.94
N TYR A 290 -27.68 -7.90 -14.97
CA TYR A 290 -26.52 -7.92 -15.86
C TYR A 290 -25.23 -7.74 -15.06
N GLN A 291 -24.09 -8.02 -15.69
CA GLN A 291 -22.79 -7.70 -15.12
C GLN A 291 -22.54 -6.18 -15.24
N PRO A 292 -22.22 -5.50 -14.13
CA PRO A 292 -21.79 -4.12 -14.18
C PRO A 292 -20.35 -4.03 -14.68
N ARG A 293 -19.94 -2.81 -15.01
CA ARG A 293 -18.52 -2.48 -15.12
C ARG A 293 -17.90 -2.43 -13.73
N LEU A 294 -16.70 -2.97 -13.59
CA LEU A 294 -15.98 -3.07 -12.32
C LEU A 294 -14.89 -2.00 -12.29
N PHE A 295 -14.89 -1.15 -11.26
CA PHE A 295 -13.92 -0.07 -11.14
C PHE A 295 -12.59 -0.59 -10.58
N ILE A 296 -11.51 -0.46 -11.34
CA ILE A 296 -10.18 -1.04 -11.04
C ILE A 296 -9.06 0.00 -10.95
N GLU A 297 -9.35 1.28 -11.13
CA GLU A 297 -8.35 2.36 -11.11
C GLU A 297 -7.56 2.40 -9.79
N THR A 298 -8.24 2.08 -8.68
CA THR A 298 -7.67 2.10 -7.33
C THR A 298 -6.72 0.95 -7.02
N LEU A 299 -6.56 0.00 -7.93
CA LEU A 299 -5.70 -1.17 -7.71
C LEU A 299 -4.20 -0.88 -7.87
N GLY A 300 -3.82 0.34 -8.25
CA GLY A 300 -2.40 0.71 -8.43
C GLY A 300 -1.73 -0.01 -9.61
N LEU A 301 -2.53 -0.50 -10.57
CA LEU A 301 -2.05 -1.19 -11.76
C LEU A 301 -1.35 -0.20 -12.71
N ALA A 302 -0.15 -0.55 -13.17
CA ALA A 302 0.56 0.17 -14.21
C ALA A 302 -0.29 0.20 -15.48
N GLN A 303 -0.52 1.41 -16.00
CA GLN A 303 -1.42 1.67 -17.14
C GLN A 303 -2.87 1.21 -16.91
N GLU A 304 -3.30 1.00 -15.66
CA GLU A 304 -4.64 0.50 -15.30
C GLU A 304 -5.01 -0.84 -15.99
N LYS A 305 -3.99 -1.63 -16.33
CA LYS A 305 -4.17 -2.88 -17.06
C LYS A 305 -3.83 -4.07 -16.19
N PRO A 306 -4.82 -4.92 -15.86
CA PRO A 306 -4.51 -6.22 -15.29
C PRO A 306 -3.81 -7.08 -16.33
N ILE A 307 -2.86 -7.88 -15.88
CA ILE A 307 -2.22 -8.92 -16.68
C ILE A 307 -3.15 -10.12 -16.81
N GLN A 308 -3.83 -10.44 -15.72
CA GLN A 308 -4.66 -11.63 -15.63
C GLN A 308 -5.82 -11.38 -14.67
N VAL A 309 -7.00 -11.82 -15.08
CA VAL A 309 -8.20 -11.82 -14.26
C VAL A 309 -8.64 -13.27 -14.09
N GLU A 310 -8.82 -13.69 -12.85
CA GLU A 310 -9.29 -15.02 -12.49
C GLU A 310 -10.61 -14.93 -11.71
N ILE A 311 -11.38 -16.01 -11.72
CA ILE A 311 -12.63 -16.15 -10.97
C ILE A 311 -12.59 -17.38 -10.08
N GLU A 312 -13.22 -17.26 -8.93
CA GLU A 312 -13.46 -18.35 -8.01
C GLU A 312 -14.42 -19.39 -8.63
N PRO A 313 -14.07 -20.69 -8.60
CA PRO A 313 -14.81 -21.74 -9.32
C PRO A 313 -16.21 -22.04 -8.74
N TRP A 314 -16.34 -22.32 -7.44
CA TRP A 314 -17.64 -22.76 -6.88
C TRP A 314 -18.02 -22.20 -5.50
N TYR A 315 -17.12 -22.16 -4.50
CA TYR A 315 -17.40 -21.63 -3.14
C TYR A 315 -16.11 -21.23 -2.39
N TYR A 316 -16.28 -20.48 -1.28
CA TYR A 316 -15.27 -19.98 -0.31
C TYR A 316 -14.26 -20.99 0.27
N SER A 317 -14.25 -22.25 -0.16
CA SER A 317 -13.31 -23.27 0.31
C SER A 317 -11.96 -23.15 -0.40
N THR A 318 -10.90 -23.13 0.39
CA THR A 318 -9.58 -22.52 0.11
C THR A 318 -8.68 -23.22 -0.92
N ASP A 319 -9.10 -24.32 -1.54
CA ASP A 319 -8.15 -25.23 -2.19
C ASP A 319 -8.40 -25.45 -3.70
N GLU A 320 -9.43 -24.85 -4.29
CA GLU A 320 -9.68 -24.99 -5.73
C GLU A 320 -8.84 -23.98 -6.56
N PRO A 321 -8.24 -24.42 -7.69
CA PRO A 321 -7.48 -23.53 -8.55
C PRO A 321 -8.43 -22.52 -9.21
N TRP A 322 -8.04 -21.25 -9.17
CA TRP A 322 -8.78 -20.17 -9.78
C TRP A 322 -8.83 -20.31 -11.31
N ALA A 323 -9.99 -20.00 -11.89
CA ALA A 323 -10.19 -20.13 -13.33
C ALA A 323 -9.87 -18.81 -14.04
N ILE A 324 -9.09 -18.86 -15.12
CA ILE A 324 -8.77 -17.66 -15.91
C ILE A 324 -10.00 -17.19 -16.67
N ILE A 325 -10.32 -15.91 -16.57
CA ILE A 325 -11.33 -15.27 -17.41
C ILE A 325 -10.67 -14.82 -18.72
N PHE A 326 -11.21 -15.31 -19.83
CA PHE A 326 -10.81 -14.85 -21.16
C PHE A 326 -11.76 -13.76 -21.66
N ASN A 327 -11.28 -12.89 -22.56
CA ASN A 327 -12.08 -11.85 -23.23
C ASN A 327 -12.67 -10.77 -22.32
N SER A 328 -12.09 -10.52 -21.15
CA SER A 328 -12.40 -9.30 -20.40
C SER A 328 -11.95 -8.07 -21.19
N ARG A 329 -12.80 -7.05 -21.27
CA ARG A 329 -12.45 -5.76 -21.91
C ARG A 329 -12.05 -4.77 -20.84
N ILE A 330 -11.02 -3.98 -21.10
CA ILE A 330 -10.54 -2.93 -20.21
C ILE A 330 -10.80 -1.59 -20.89
N ASP A 331 -11.28 -0.62 -20.10
CA ASP A 331 -11.37 0.78 -20.46
C ASP A 331 -10.40 1.55 -19.57
N THR A 332 -9.25 1.88 -20.14
CA THR A 332 -8.15 2.57 -19.45
C THR A 332 -8.31 4.08 -19.39
N GLU A 333 -9.34 4.65 -20.02
CA GLU A 333 -9.62 6.07 -19.88
C GLU A 333 -10.46 6.36 -18.64
N LEU A 334 -11.27 5.38 -18.24
CA LEU A 334 -12.21 5.48 -17.13
C LEU A 334 -11.90 4.50 -15.99
N GLY A 335 -10.84 3.68 -16.11
CA GLY A 335 -10.42 2.73 -15.08
C GLY A 335 -11.41 1.58 -14.84
N TYR A 336 -12.10 1.08 -15.87
CA TYR A 336 -13.10 0.02 -15.75
C TYR A 336 -12.71 -1.30 -16.42
N LEU A 337 -13.07 -2.40 -15.76
CA LEU A 337 -13.02 -3.76 -16.25
C LEU A 337 -14.43 -4.25 -16.59
N TYR A 338 -14.60 -4.79 -17.80
CA TYR A 338 -15.82 -5.41 -18.28
C TYR A 338 -15.61 -6.90 -18.40
N LEU A 339 -16.38 -7.67 -17.63
CA LEU A 339 -16.37 -9.11 -17.70
C LEU A 339 -17.31 -9.61 -18.82
N PRO A 340 -17.01 -10.75 -19.46
CA PRO A 340 -17.92 -11.38 -20.40
C PRO A 340 -19.21 -11.85 -19.72
N SER A 341 -20.34 -11.75 -20.40
CA SER A 341 -21.65 -12.19 -19.88
C SER A 341 -21.73 -13.68 -19.50
N SER A 342 -20.82 -14.51 -20.01
CA SER A 342 -20.69 -15.93 -19.64
C SER A 342 -20.08 -16.18 -18.28
N VAL A 343 -19.40 -15.19 -17.69
CA VAL A 343 -18.80 -15.28 -16.36
C VAL A 343 -19.92 -15.35 -15.31
N GLN A 344 -19.79 -16.27 -14.36
CA GLN A 344 -20.76 -16.37 -13.26
C GLN A 344 -20.71 -15.10 -12.41
N ARG A 345 -21.88 -14.64 -11.97
CA ARG A 345 -22.02 -13.52 -11.02
C ARG A 345 -21.90 -14.05 -9.59
N ASP A 346 -21.63 -13.13 -8.66
CA ASP A 346 -21.52 -13.41 -7.24
C ASP A 346 -20.38 -14.40 -6.93
N ARG A 347 -19.22 -14.14 -7.55
CA ARG A 347 -17.98 -14.90 -7.36
C ARG A 347 -16.82 -13.95 -7.16
N ARG A 348 -15.87 -14.32 -6.30
CA ARG A 348 -14.67 -13.50 -6.12
C ARG A 348 -13.84 -13.47 -7.39
N LEU A 349 -13.21 -12.33 -7.61
CA LEU A 349 -12.26 -12.12 -8.69
C LEU A 349 -10.87 -12.00 -8.10
N ARG A 350 -9.90 -12.49 -8.84
CA ARG A 350 -8.50 -12.23 -8.56
C ARG A 350 -7.92 -11.46 -9.71
N ILE A 351 -7.49 -10.24 -9.43
CA ILE A 351 -6.89 -9.34 -10.40
C ILE A 351 -5.39 -9.32 -10.12
N LYS A 352 -4.62 -9.80 -11.09
CA LYS A 352 -3.16 -9.80 -11.06
C LYS A 352 -2.63 -8.76 -12.02
N GLY A 353 -1.63 -8.02 -11.57
CA GLY A 353 -0.92 -7.11 -12.45
C GLY A 353 0.38 -6.60 -11.89
N ILE A 354 0.88 -5.58 -12.56
CA ILE A 354 2.15 -4.92 -12.26
C ILE A 354 1.82 -3.54 -11.74
N GLY A 355 2.37 -3.15 -10.60
CA GLY A 355 2.25 -1.81 -10.03
C GLY A 355 3.57 -1.03 -10.15
N TYR A 356 3.48 0.29 -10.04
CA TYR A 356 4.67 1.13 -9.94
C TYR A 356 5.33 0.92 -8.58
N LEU A 357 6.67 0.90 -8.59
CA LEU A 357 7.42 0.72 -7.36
C LEU A 357 7.72 2.09 -6.73
N ASP A 358 7.27 2.29 -5.50
CA ASP A 358 7.62 3.48 -4.70
C ASP A 358 7.86 3.11 -3.23
N PHE A 359 8.51 4.02 -2.50
CA PHE A 359 8.55 3.94 -1.04
C PHE A 359 7.28 4.56 -0.47
N VAL A 360 6.59 3.84 0.39
CA VAL A 360 5.33 4.27 0.99
C VAL A 360 5.40 4.30 2.51
N ASP A 361 4.64 5.19 3.13
CA ASP A 361 4.46 5.22 4.59
C ASP A 361 3.42 4.20 5.07
N SER A 362 3.07 4.25 6.35
CA SER A 362 2.05 3.37 6.95
C SER A 362 0.63 3.58 6.40
N SER A 363 0.38 4.71 5.74
CA SER A 363 -0.90 5.03 5.10
C SER A 363 -0.95 4.54 3.65
N GLY A 364 0.18 4.12 3.09
CA GLY A 364 0.31 3.72 1.69
C GLY A 364 0.66 4.87 0.75
N ASP A 365 0.96 6.06 1.28
CA ASP A 365 1.29 7.24 0.48
C ASP A 365 2.78 7.30 0.17
N SER A 366 3.15 7.82 -1.01
CA SER A 366 4.53 8.07 -1.40
C SER A 366 5.28 8.87 -0.33
N ALA A 367 6.36 8.29 0.20
CA ALA A 367 7.06 8.84 1.34
C ALA A 367 8.58 8.74 1.21
N THR A 368 9.28 9.54 2.00
CA THR A 368 10.75 9.67 1.96
C THR A 368 11.41 9.50 3.33
N ALA A 369 10.64 9.08 4.32
CA ALA A 369 11.14 8.81 5.66
C ALA A 369 11.94 7.49 5.69
N TRP A 370 12.85 7.34 6.64
CA TRP A 370 13.70 6.15 6.71
C TRP A 370 12.95 4.87 7.05
N ASN A 371 11.81 5.00 7.73
CA ASN A 371 10.88 3.92 8.02
C ASN A 371 9.91 3.62 6.86
N SER A 372 9.91 4.41 5.78
CA SER A 372 9.10 4.13 4.60
C SER A 372 9.52 2.80 3.98
N THR A 373 8.55 2.06 3.47
CA THR A 373 8.73 0.67 2.99
C THR A 373 8.51 0.55 1.50
N ILE A 374 9.07 -0.49 0.90
CA ILE A 374 8.94 -0.81 -0.52
C ILE A 374 8.61 -2.30 -0.67
N ASN A 375 7.69 -2.62 -1.58
CA ASN A 375 7.14 -3.97 -1.77
C ASN A 375 8.02 -4.87 -2.67
N ILE A 376 9.32 -4.92 -2.39
CA ILE A 376 10.28 -5.85 -2.98
C ILE A 376 11.21 -6.43 -1.91
N ASN A 377 11.82 -7.58 -2.20
CA ASN A 377 12.81 -8.22 -1.35
C ASN A 377 14.01 -8.69 -2.16
N SER A 378 15.03 -9.24 -1.49
CA SER A 378 16.14 -9.90 -2.17
C SER A 378 15.62 -11.08 -3.02
N PRO A 379 16.08 -11.25 -4.27
CA PRO A 379 17.19 -10.54 -4.92
C PRO A 379 16.82 -9.25 -5.68
N GLN A 380 15.55 -8.85 -5.78
CA GLN A 380 15.14 -7.64 -6.50
C GLN A 380 15.71 -6.35 -5.87
N THR A 381 15.92 -6.34 -4.55
CA THR A 381 16.60 -5.24 -3.85
C THR A 381 18.00 -4.96 -4.40
N ASP A 382 18.71 -5.97 -4.92
CA ASP A 382 20.04 -5.77 -5.51
C ASP A 382 19.99 -4.99 -6.82
N ILE A 383 18.90 -5.13 -7.59
CA ILE A 383 18.68 -4.33 -8.81
C ILE A 383 18.40 -2.89 -8.42
N LEU A 384 17.53 -2.67 -7.42
CA LEU A 384 17.24 -1.34 -6.88
C LEU A 384 18.52 -0.63 -6.44
N ILE A 385 19.36 -1.33 -5.68
CA ILE A 385 20.60 -0.78 -5.12
C ILE A 385 21.62 -0.47 -6.23
N ALA A 386 21.84 -1.37 -7.18
CA ALA A 386 22.73 -1.10 -8.31
C ALA A 386 22.25 0.12 -9.12
N ARG A 387 20.93 0.28 -9.30
CA ARG A 387 20.34 1.43 -9.98
C ARG A 387 20.53 2.73 -9.18
N ALA A 388 20.38 2.68 -7.86
CA ALA A 388 20.61 3.83 -6.98
C ALA A 388 22.08 4.27 -6.98
N ILE A 389 23.01 3.32 -6.99
CA ILE A 389 24.44 3.62 -7.07
C ILE A 389 24.78 4.29 -8.40
N LEU A 390 24.26 3.76 -9.52
CA LEU A 390 24.43 4.40 -10.83
C LEU A 390 23.88 5.83 -10.84
N TYR A 391 22.72 6.06 -10.22
CA TYR A 391 22.14 7.39 -10.08
C TYR A 391 23.05 8.33 -9.28
N LEU A 392 23.58 7.91 -8.13
CA LEU A 392 24.52 8.69 -7.31
C LEU A 392 25.73 9.16 -8.12
N TYR A 393 26.42 8.22 -8.77
CA TYR A 393 27.61 8.56 -9.56
C TYR A 393 27.28 9.43 -10.77
N THR A 394 26.10 9.25 -11.37
CA THR A 394 25.66 10.11 -12.49
C THR A 394 25.50 11.56 -12.04
N GLN A 395 24.84 11.82 -10.92
CA GLN A 395 24.68 13.18 -10.37
C GLN A 395 26.03 13.84 -10.06
N MET A 396 27.00 13.05 -9.59
CA MET A 396 28.34 13.54 -9.24
C MET A 396 29.26 13.73 -10.45
N SER A 397 28.94 13.11 -11.60
CA SER A 397 29.70 13.29 -12.84
C SER A 397 29.36 14.60 -13.59
N MET A 398 28.31 15.31 -13.14
CA MET A 398 27.90 16.62 -13.67
C MET A 398 28.98 17.69 -13.40
N PRO A 399 28.98 18.85 -14.11
CA PRO A 399 30.13 19.77 -14.24
C PRO A 399 30.71 20.42 -12.96
N ASN A 400 30.30 19.99 -11.76
CA ASN A 400 30.66 20.58 -10.48
C ASN A 400 31.98 20.07 -9.89
N PHE A 401 32.66 19.10 -10.53
CA PHE A 401 33.86 18.46 -9.98
C PHE A 401 35.09 18.62 -10.88
N SER A 402 36.27 18.51 -10.26
CA SER A 402 37.56 18.59 -10.95
C SER A 402 37.71 17.49 -12.01
N ARG A 403 38.52 17.74 -13.05
CA ARG A 403 38.68 16.84 -14.21
C ARG A 403 39.08 15.41 -13.83
N ASN A 404 39.94 15.23 -12.83
CA ASN A 404 40.40 13.90 -12.42
C ASN A 404 39.31 13.13 -11.66
N THR A 405 38.62 13.80 -10.71
CA THR A 405 37.50 13.22 -9.97
C THR A 405 36.36 12.77 -10.90
N ARG A 406 36.14 13.51 -11.99
CA ARG A 406 35.13 13.16 -13.00
C ARG A 406 35.45 11.85 -13.74
N GLN A 407 36.73 11.57 -14.00
CA GLN A 407 37.13 10.34 -14.69
C GLN A 407 36.88 9.12 -13.79
N ASP A 408 37.26 9.17 -12.52
CA ASP A 408 37.04 8.09 -11.55
C ASP A 408 35.54 7.76 -11.41
N PHE A 409 34.68 8.78 -11.37
CA PHE A 409 33.24 8.58 -11.34
C PHE A 409 32.69 7.96 -12.63
N GLN A 410 33.21 8.32 -13.80
CA GLN A 410 32.81 7.72 -15.07
C GLN A 410 33.19 6.24 -15.16
N GLU A 411 34.37 5.87 -14.65
CA GLU A 411 34.78 4.46 -14.57
C GLU A 411 33.87 3.66 -13.64
N MET A 412 33.52 4.22 -12.47
CA MET A 412 32.55 3.62 -11.56
C MET A 412 31.16 3.48 -12.16
N MET A 413 30.69 4.47 -12.93
CA MET A 413 29.42 4.36 -13.66
C MET A 413 29.44 3.19 -14.65
N GLY A 414 30.54 2.99 -15.38
CA GLY A 414 30.68 1.86 -16.31
C GLY A 414 30.60 0.50 -15.63
N PHE A 415 31.28 0.35 -14.48
CA PHE A 415 31.19 -0.86 -13.66
C PHE A 415 29.75 -1.13 -13.20
N TRP A 416 29.09 -0.12 -12.61
CA TRP A 416 27.74 -0.28 -12.06
C TRP A 416 26.66 -0.46 -13.13
N ASP A 417 26.81 0.12 -14.33
CA ASP A 417 25.91 -0.18 -15.46
C ASP A 417 26.03 -1.64 -15.89
N GLY A 418 27.26 -2.17 -15.98
CA GLY A 418 27.50 -3.59 -16.27
C GLY A 418 26.89 -4.51 -15.21
N GLU A 419 27.08 -4.17 -13.93
CA GLU A 419 26.52 -4.93 -12.81
C GLU A 419 24.99 -4.87 -12.76
N LEU A 420 24.40 -3.71 -13.03
CA LEU A 420 22.95 -3.54 -13.14
C LEU A 420 22.37 -4.44 -14.24
N ARG A 421 22.95 -4.43 -15.44
CA ARG A 421 22.51 -5.28 -16.55
C ARG A 421 22.59 -6.76 -16.21
N ARG A 422 23.68 -7.19 -15.55
CA ARG A 422 23.87 -8.57 -15.10
C ARG A 422 22.80 -8.98 -14.09
N ARG A 423 22.50 -8.12 -13.11
CA ARG A 423 21.46 -8.38 -12.09
C ARG A 423 20.07 -8.40 -12.69
N ILE A 424 19.73 -7.47 -13.58
CA ILE A 424 18.46 -7.48 -14.32
C ILE A 424 18.30 -8.78 -15.11
N SER A 425 19.34 -9.22 -15.82
CA SER A 425 19.29 -10.47 -16.59
C SER A 425 19.08 -11.71 -15.71
N LYS A 426 19.52 -11.68 -14.45
CA LYS A 426 19.48 -12.85 -13.55
C LYS A 426 18.27 -12.86 -12.63
N PHE A 427 17.83 -11.69 -12.18
CA PHE A 427 16.86 -11.51 -11.10
C PHE A 427 15.73 -10.53 -11.43
N GLY A 428 15.75 -9.97 -12.65
CA GLY A 428 14.67 -9.12 -13.15
C GLY A 428 13.34 -9.88 -13.12
N MET A 429 12.29 -9.15 -12.81
CA MET A 429 10.95 -9.69 -12.76
C MET A 429 10.41 -9.82 -14.17
N GLU A 430 9.84 -10.98 -14.48
CA GLU A 430 9.16 -11.19 -15.76
C GLU A 430 7.95 -10.27 -15.86
N VAL A 431 7.86 -9.53 -16.95
CA VAL A 431 6.61 -8.92 -17.37
C VAL A 431 5.84 -10.01 -18.08
N GLN A 432 4.90 -10.65 -17.38
CA GLN A 432 4.03 -11.64 -18.02
C GLN A 432 3.34 -10.99 -19.22
N SER A 433 3.64 -11.48 -20.41
CA SER A 433 2.95 -11.07 -21.62
C SER A 433 1.49 -11.46 -21.48
N ILE A 434 0.58 -10.51 -21.65
CA ILE A 434 -0.84 -10.78 -21.88
C ILE A 434 -0.89 -11.89 -22.95
N PRO A 435 -1.58 -13.02 -22.73
CA PRO A 435 -1.83 -13.96 -23.81
C PRO A 435 -2.70 -13.25 -24.84
N VAL A 436 -2.06 -12.58 -25.81
CA VAL A 436 -2.70 -12.08 -27.01
C VAL A 436 -3.13 -13.33 -27.77
N ARG A 437 -4.40 -13.70 -27.67
CA ARG A 437 -4.97 -14.56 -28.70
C ARG A 437 -4.91 -13.78 -30.00
N PHE A 438 -4.02 -14.21 -30.89
CA PHE A 438 -4.20 -13.99 -32.31
C PHE A 438 -5.65 -14.35 -32.65
N GLN A 439 -6.38 -13.37 -33.20
CA GLN A 439 -7.69 -13.61 -33.79
C GLN A 439 -7.59 -14.57 -34.96
#